data_AF-A0A168EDF7-F1
#
_entry.id   AF-A0A168EDF7-F1
#
_cell.length_a   1.000
_cell.length_b   1.000
_cell.length_c   1.000
_cell.angle_alpha   90.00
_cell.angle_beta   90.00
_cell.angle_gamma   90.00
#
_symmetry.space_group_name_H-M   'P 1'
#
loop_
_entity.id
_entity.type
_entity.pdbx_description
1 polymer ?
#
loop_
_entity_poly.entity_id
_entity_poly.type
_entity_poly.pdbx_seq_one_letter_code
_entity_poly.pdbx_strand_id
1 'polypeptide(L)'
;MYTNKLAALAAALAIVDQVAALNLFRAEHQQEKRQVIVEEIVYVTVTEDGTQPQPTPAAAAAAAPPVKVAVSAPTPVAVDAAPKKDVVPAAKPNSAVPVSWPSPSPSPSPAGNTDKSGGNTGSTGKSGSSPFSGKRGLAYNNAALANIVGDTCKKGACGWAYNWGQYPGSLDSKYSFVPMLWGEQANGNNFASTWASTASKAIANGAKALMSFNEPDIASQANMSPADAARLQGKYMKPYAGQVQIGAPSVSNSNIPGQGLSWLQSFVDQCKGDCSYDFCNVHWYSPVSAMETLFEHIEKAHQICKGKPVWLTEFAPINASPSEAAAFLEKAIPRLEALDYLHAYSYFMVGAEPDQLMSSQTSLNAVGQKYASI
;
A
#
# COMPACT_ATOMS: atom_id res chain seq x y z
N MET A 1 -2.20 31.63 -31.42
CA MET A 1 -1.04 30.99 -30.75
C MET A 1 -1.08 31.02 -29.21
N TYR A 2 -2.16 31.47 -28.55
CA TYR A 2 -2.23 31.58 -27.08
C TYR A 2 -3.05 30.49 -26.36
N THR A 3 -3.79 29.65 -27.09
CA THR A 3 -4.67 28.61 -26.51
C THR A 3 -3.92 27.38 -26.01
N ASN A 4 -2.77 27.01 -26.60
CA ASN A 4 -2.02 25.82 -26.18
C ASN A 4 -1.21 26.01 -24.88
N LYS A 5 -0.88 27.26 -24.49
CA LYS A 5 -0.16 27.52 -23.24
C LYS A 5 -1.06 27.51 -22.01
N LEU A 6 -2.33 27.89 -22.15
CA LEU A 6 -3.32 27.84 -21.07
C LEU A 6 -3.73 26.40 -20.72
N ALA A 7 -3.87 25.52 -21.72
CA ALA A 7 -4.15 24.10 -21.48
C ALA A 7 -2.98 23.39 -20.77
N ALA A 8 -1.74 23.70 -21.15
CA ALA A 8 -0.55 23.16 -20.49
C ALA A 8 -0.38 23.67 -19.05
N LEU A 9 -0.73 24.94 -18.79
CA LEU A 9 -0.68 25.51 -17.44
C LEU A 9 -1.78 24.95 -16.53
N ALA A 10 -3.00 24.77 -17.06
CA ALA A 10 -4.11 24.15 -16.33
C ALA A 10 -3.86 22.66 -16.04
N ALA A 11 -3.27 21.92 -16.98
CA ALA A 11 -2.84 20.54 -16.75
C ALA A 11 -1.71 20.46 -15.70
N ALA A 12 -0.72 21.37 -15.75
CA ALA A 12 0.35 21.41 -14.76
C ALA A 12 -0.16 21.78 -13.36
N LEU A 13 -1.10 22.72 -13.23
CA LEU A 13 -1.74 23.08 -11.95
C LEU A 13 -2.56 21.91 -11.40
N ALA A 14 -3.35 21.22 -12.24
CA ALA A 14 -4.09 20.04 -11.82
C ALA A 14 -3.18 18.88 -11.36
N ILE A 15 -2.02 18.71 -11.99
CA ILE A 15 -1.01 17.71 -11.59
C ILE A 15 -0.37 18.11 -10.25
N VAL A 16 -0.06 19.39 -10.02
CA VAL A 16 0.52 19.86 -8.76
C VAL A 16 -0.47 19.69 -7.60
N ASP A 17 -1.75 20.02 -7.80
CA ASP A 17 -2.79 19.85 -6.78
C ASP A 17 -3.02 18.37 -6.43
N GLN A 18 -3.00 17.47 -7.43
CA GLN A 18 -3.11 16.03 -7.18
C GLN A 18 -1.90 15.47 -6.41
N VAL A 19 -0.69 15.91 -6.74
CA VAL A 19 0.53 15.49 -6.03
C VAL A 19 0.54 16.04 -4.60
N ALA A 20 0.11 17.28 -4.38
CA ALA A 20 0.01 17.88 -3.05
C ALA A 20 -1.07 17.20 -2.19
N ALA A 21 -2.26 16.96 -2.75
CA ALA A 21 -3.35 16.27 -2.05
C ALA A 21 -2.96 14.83 -1.68
N LEU A 22 -2.29 14.12 -2.60
CA LEU A 22 -1.82 12.76 -2.35
C LEU A 22 -0.68 12.71 -1.33
N ASN A 23 0.21 13.71 -1.33
CA ASN A 23 1.26 13.83 -0.31
C ASN A 23 0.70 14.24 1.06
N LEU A 24 -0.36 15.03 1.12
CA LEU A 24 -1.05 15.38 2.37
C LEU A 24 -1.75 14.15 2.97
N PHE A 25 -2.50 13.41 2.13
CA PHE A 25 -3.11 12.14 2.51
C PHE A 25 -2.08 11.15 3.08
N ARG A 26 -0.91 11.06 2.43
CA ARG A 26 0.22 10.24 2.92
C ARG A 26 0.86 10.77 4.21
N ALA A 27 0.89 12.09 4.42
CA ALA A 27 1.53 12.73 5.56
C ALA A 27 0.72 12.58 6.86
N GLU A 28 -0.60 12.69 6.80
CA GLU A 28 -1.49 12.45 7.95
C GLU A 28 -1.34 11.00 8.45
N HIS A 29 -1.16 10.04 7.54
CA HIS A 29 -0.95 8.63 7.87
C HIS A 29 0.46 8.25 8.35
N GLN A 30 1.42 9.19 8.41
CA GLN A 30 2.73 8.91 9.01
C GLN A 30 2.69 8.89 10.54
N GLN A 31 1.76 9.61 11.17
CA GLN A 31 1.79 9.83 12.61
C GLN A 31 1.36 8.61 13.44
N GLU A 32 0.53 7.72 12.89
CA GLU A 32 0.06 6.51 13.60
C GLU A 32 1.01 5.30 13.49
N LYS A 33 2.06 5.37 12.66
CA LYS A 33 2.97 4.24 12.39
C LYS A 33 4.02 4.02 13.49
N ARG A 34 3.96 4.77 14.60
CA ARG A 34 4.78 4.50 15.78
C ARG A 34 4.26 3.23 16.42
N GLN A 35 5.09 2.19 16.36
CA GLN A 35 4.97 0.93 17.07
C GLN A 35 3.95 1.00 18.22
N VAL A 36 2.88 0.22 18.12
CA VAL A 36 2.31 -0.36 19.34
C VAL A 36 3.41 -1.29 19.85
N ILE A 37 4.37 -0.73 20.59
CA ILE A 37 5.18 -1.50 21.52
C ILE A 37 4.16 -1.98 22.53
N VAL A 38 3.69 -3.20 22.36
CA VAL A 38 3.00 -3.89 23.44
C VAL A 38 4.10 -4.17 24.46
N GLU A 39 4.26 -3.29 25.45
CA GLU A 39 4.96 -3.63 26.67
C GLU A 39 4.15 -4.73 27.34
N GLU A 40 4.49 -5.99 27.04
CA GLU A 40 3.96 -7.14 27.74
C GLU A 40 4.60 -7.15 29.14
N ILE A 41 3.93 -6.52 30.11
CA ILE A 41 4.32 -6.62 31.52
C ILE A 41 3.96 -8.03 32.00
N VAL A 42 4.95 -8.92 31.96
CA VAL A 42 4.85 -10.25 32.55
C VAL A 42 5.05 -10.12 34.06
N TYR A 43 3.98 -10.30 34.85
CA TYR A 43 4.11 -10.44 36.29
C TYR A 43 4.63 -11.85 36.62
N VAL A 44 5.88 -11.93 37.05
CA VAL A 44 6.44 -13.15 37.65
C VAL A 44 6.21 -13.07 39.15
N THR A 45 5.31 -13.90 39.68
CA THR A 45 5.16 -14.06 41.13
C THR A 45 6.29 -14.95 41.64
N VAL A 46 7.29 -14.35 42.27
CA VAL A 46 8.31 -15.09 43.02
C VAL A 46 7.79 -15.28 44.44
N THR A 47 7.44 -16.51 44.81
CA THR A 47 7.25 -16.90 46.21
C THR A 47 8.61 -17.20 46.82
N GLU A 48 9.16 -16.27 47.59
CA GLU A 48 10.26 -16.55 48.53
C GLU A 48 9.67 -16.84 49.91
N ASP A 49 9.97 -18.04 50.40
CA ASP A 49 9.74 -18.48 51.77
C ASP A 49 10.67 -17.71 52.73
N GLY A 50 10.07 -17.11 53.77
CA GLY A 50 10.65 -17.14 55.11
C GLY A 50 11.56 -15.99 55.58
N THR A 51 11.01 -15.25 56.54
CA THR A 51 11.62 -14.77 57.81
C THR A 51 12.11 -13.31 57.97
N GLN A 52 11.29 -12.59 58.76
CA GLN A 52 11.56 -11.55 59.78
C GLN A 52 11.54 -10.05 59.39
N PRO A 53 11.08 -9.16 60.31
CA PRO A 53 10.28 -7.97 59.98
C PRO A 53 10.96 -6.63 60.30
N GLN A 54 10.30 -5.52 59.92
CA GLN A 54 10.25 -4.15 60.55
C GLN A 54 10.40 -3.01 59.50
N PRO A 55 9.87 -1.77 59.71
CA PRO A 55 8.58 -1.29 60.24
C PRO A 55 7.83 -0.39 59.24
N THR A 56 6.56 -0.04 59.53
CA THR A 56 5.84 1.12 58.93
C THR A 56 5.94 2.30 59.90
N PRO A 57 6.16 3.55 59.45
CA PRO A 57 5.06 4.48 59.10
C PRO A 57 5.47 5.45 57.95
N ALA A 58 4.67 6.32 57.32
CA ALA A 58 3.37 6.93 57.55
C ALA A 58 2.81 7.40 56.19
N ALA A 59 1.50 7.58 56.10
CA ALA A 59 0.85 8.27 55.00
C ALA A 59 1.10 9.80 55.08
N ALA A 60 1.43 10.44 53.96
CA ALA A 60 1.29 11.88 53.80
C ALA A 60 1.12 12.31 52.33
N ALA A 61 0.06 13.09 52.15
CA ALA A 61 -0.15 14.19 51.21
C ALA A 61 -0.33 13.90 49.70
N ALA A 62 -1.55 14.17 49.24
CA ALA A 62 -1.92 14.41 47.87
C ALA A 62 -1.10 15.56 47.25
N ALA A 63 -0.54 15.32 46.07
CA ALA A 63 0.14 16.34 45.27
C ALA A 63 -0.86 17.09 44.38
N ALA A 64 -0.67 18.42 44.33
CA ALA A 64 -1.46 19.42 43.62
C ALA A 64 -1.45 19.26 42.07
N PRO A 65 -2.43 19.83 41.35
CA PRO A 65 -2.51 19.74 39.89
C PRO A 65 -1.37 20.54 39.20
N PRO A 66 -0.98 20.16 37.98
CA PRO A 66 0.17 20.74 37.30
C PRO A 66 -0.08 22.18 36.83
N VAL A 67 0.91 23.03 37.04
CA VAL A 67 1.00 24.43 36.58
C VAL A 67 1.21 24.46 35.06
N LYS A 68 0.36 25.21 34.35
CA LYS A 68 0.55 25.52 32.92
C LYS A 68 1.73 26.48 32.75
N VAL A 69 2.79 26.03 32.11
CA VAL A 69 3.89 26.88 31.64
C VAL A 69 3.58 27.29 30.20
N ALA A 70 3.37 28.59 29.98
CA ALA A 70 3.27 29.19 28.65
C ALA A 70 4.67 29.28 28.04
N VAL A 71 4.88 28.63 26.89
CA VAL A 71 6.11 28.75 26.11
C VAL A 71 5.88 29.80 25.03
N SER A 72 6.58 30.92 25.13
CA SER A 72 6.62 31.98 24.13
C SER A 72 7.39 31.53 22.89
N ALA A 73 6.84 31.80 21.70
CA ALA A 73 7.46 31.51 20.41
C ALA A 73 8.69 32.42 20.17
N PRO A 74 9.81 31.89 19.62
CA PRO A 74 10.92 32.73 19.18
C PRO A 74 10.62 33.41 17.85
N THR A 75 10.98 34.70 17.78
CA THR A 75 10.99 35.56 16.59
C THR A 75 11.98 35.06 15.53
N PRO A 76 11.68 35.21 14.23
CA PRO A 76 12.59 34.79 13.16
C PRO A 76 13.76 35.77 13.01
N VAL A 77 14.98 35.23 13.07
CA VAL A 77 16.21 35.95 12.74
C VAL A 77 16.38 35.97 11.22
N ALA A 78 16.59 37.15 10.65
CA ALA A 78 16.91 37.37 9.25
C ALA A 78 18.27 36.73 8.91
N VAL A 79 18.32 35.94 7.85
CA VAL A 79 19.58 35.43 7.27
C VAL A 79 19.89 36.19 5.99
N ASP A 80 21.12 36.69 5.95
CA ASP A 80 21.74 37.49 4.90
C ASP A 80 21.90 36.74 3.57
N ALA A 81 22.00 37.54 2.51
CA ALA A 81 22.00 37.14 1.11
C ALA A 81 23.17 36.21 0.71
N ALA A 82 22.85 35.17 -0.07
CA ALA A 82 23.83 34.34 -0.78
C ALA A 82 24.21 34.96 -2.15
N PRO A 83 25.46 34.76 -2.63
CA PRO A 83 26.01 35.49 -3.77
C PRO A 83 25.55 34.94 -5.14
N LYS A 84 25.50 35.85 -6.11
CA LYS A 84 25.17 35.62 -7.53
C LYS A 84 26.12 34.60 -8.17
N LYS A 85 25.57 33.67 -8.96
CA LYS A 85 26.31 32.85 -9.92
C LYS A 85 25.84 33.14 -11.35
N ASP A 86 26.82 33.15 -12.23
CA ASP A 86 26.80 33.68 -13.58
C ASP A 86 25.86 32.98 -14.56
N VAL A 87 25.32 33.79 -15.46
CA VAL A 87 24.50 33.42 -16.60
C VAL A 87 25.38 32.85 -17.71
N VAL A 88 25.15 31.60 -18.10
CA VAL A 88 25.69 31.01 -19.34
C VAL A 88 24.59 31.07 -20.43
N PRO A 89 24.87 31.62 -21.63
CA PRO A 89 23.83 31.83 -22.63
C PRO A 89 23.40 30.54 -23.36
N ALA A 90 22.11 30.50 -23.69
CA ALA A 90 21.41 29.43 -24.39
C ALA A 90 21.94 29.17 -25.81
N ALA A 91 22.15 27.90 -26.14
CA ALA A 91 22.34 27.43 -27.52
C ALA A 91 20.97 27.21 -28.21
N LYS A 92 20.86 27.67 -29.45
CA LYS A 92 19.66 27.58 -30.31
C LYS A 92 19.34 26.12 -30.72
N PRO A 93 18.06 25.79 -30.97
CA PRO A 93 17.66 24.46 -31.44
C PRO A 93 17.96 24.28 -32.94
N ASN A 94 18.63 23.17 -33.28
CA ASN A 94 18.79 22.74 -34.66
C ASN A 94 17.64 21.83 -35.10
N SER A 95 17.25 22.01 -36.36
CA SER A 95 16.06 21.49 -37.04
C SER A 95 15.86 19.98 -36.97
N ALA A 96 14.60 19.60 -36.80
CA ALA A 96 14.10 18.23 -36.90
C ALA A 96 14.15 17.72 -38.36
N VAL A 97 14.59 16.47 -38.53
CA VAL A 97 14.46 15.68 -39.75
C VAL A 97 13.31 14.69 -39.54
N PRO A 98 12.34 14.54 -40.47
CA PRO A 98 11.19 13.68 -40.24
C PRO A 98 11.56 12.21 -40.45
N VAL A 99 11.34 11.38 -39.42
CA VAL A 99 11.43 9.92 -39.51
C VAL A 99 10.04 9.38 -39.84
N SER A 100 9.93 8.76 -41.01
CA SER A 100 8.72 8.11 -41.52
C SER A 100 8.46 6.78 -40.80
N TRP A 101 7.24 6.63 -40.27
CA TRP A 101 6.74 5.37 -39.72
C TRP A 101 6.00 4.59 -40.81
N PRO A 102 6.26 3.29 -41.02
CA PRO A 102 5.48 2.48 -41.95
C PRO A 102 4.13 2.07 -41.34
N SER A 103 3.08 2.13 -42.17
CA SER A 103 1.71 1.72 -41.87
C SER A 103 1.57 0.22 -41.56
N PRO A 104 0.60 -0.20 -40.73
CA PRO A 104 0.29 -1.61 -40.52
C PRO A 104 -0.54 -2.18 -41.68
N SER A 105 -0.17 -3.38 -42.15
CA SER A 105 -0.98 -4.21 -43.05
C SER A 105 -1.96 -5.11 -42.27
N PRO A 106 -3.09 -5.54 -42.87
CA PRO A 106 -4.23 -6.11 -42.16
C PRO A 106 -4.08 -7.60 -41.81
N SER A 107 -4.73 -7.99 -40.70
CA SER A 107 -4.94 -9.38 -40.27
C SER A 107 -5.88 -10.16 -41.21
N PRO A 108 -5.65 -11.47 -41.41
CA PRO A 108 -6.69 -12.39 -41.83
C PRO A 108 -7.36 -13.10 -40.65
N SER A 109 -8.67 -13.32 -40.78
CA SER A 109 -9.58 -14.07 -39.89
C SER A 109 -9.53 -15.61 -40.14
N PRO A 110 -10.18 -16.44 -39.31
CA PRO A 110 -9.66 -17.74 -38.85
C PRO A 110 -10.16 -18.95 -39.67
N ALA A 111 -9.44 -20.06 -39.58
CA ALA A 111 -9.88 -21.36 -40.08
C ALA A 111 -9.72 -22.46 -39.01
N GLY A 112 -10.83 -23.15 -38.74
CA GLY A 112 -10.92 -24.61 -38.85
C GLY A 112 -10.23 -25.49 -37.80
N ASN A 113 -11.06 -25.98 -36.87
CA ASN A 113 -10.81 -27.01 -35.86
C ASN A 113 -10.30 -28.35 -36.45
N THR A 114 -9.38 -29.06 -35.77
CA THR A 114 -9.39 -30.53 -35.68
C THR A 114 -8.62 -31.04 -34.45
N ASP A 115 -9.31 -31.91 -33.71
CA ASP A 115 -8.83 -32.71 -32.57
C ASP A 115 -7.75 -33.73 -32.96
N LYS A 116 -6.77 -33.94 -32.08
CA LYS A 116 -6.23 -35.29 -31.77
C LYS A 116 -5.43 -35.34 -30.47
N SER A 117 -5.88 -36.27 -29.63
CA SER A 117 -5.31 -36.78 -28.38
C SER A 117 -3.81 -37.16 -28.47
N GLY A 118 -3.06 -36.81 -27.42
CA GLY A 118 -1.74 -37.36 -27.10
C GLY A 118 -1.23 -36.80 -25.78
N GLY A 119 -1.27 -37.59 -24.70
CA GLY A 119 -0.77 -37.19 -23.39
C GLY A 119 0.76 -37.16 -23.36
N ASN A 120 1.33 -36.11 -22.76
CA ASN A 120 2.45 -36.25 -21.84
C ASN A 120 2.59 -35.00 -20.95
N THR A 121 3.07 -35.24 -19.74
CA THR A 121 3.38 -34.31 -18.64
C THR A 121 4.16 -33.07 -19.05
N GLY A 122 3.67 -31.89 -18.68
CA GLY A 122 4.37 -30.62 -18.81
C GLY A 122 3.61 -29.50 -18.13
N SER A 123 4.18 -29.02 -17.02
CA SER A 123 3.76 -27.84 -16.26
C SER A 123 3.39 -26.66 -17.16
N THR A 124 2.11 -26.28 -17.17
CA THR A 124 1.63 -25.01 -17.74
C THR A 124 0.76 -24.29 -16.70
N GLY A 125 1.07 -23.01 -16.52
CA GLY A 125 0.60 -22.16 -15.43
C GLY A 125 -0.92 -22.16 -15.28
N LYS A 126 -1.36 -22.63 -14.12
CA LYS A 126 -2.69 -22.31 -13.62
C LYS A 126 -2.62 -20.87 -13.14
N SER A 127 -3.24 -19.95 -13.87
CA SER A 127 -3.60 -18.64 -13.31
C SER A 127 -4.40 -18.96 -12.05
N GLY A 128 -3.74 -18.87 -10.89
CA GLY A 128 -4.31 -19.29 -9.62
C GLY A 128 -5.55 -18.45 -9.32
N SER A 129 -6.52 -18.98 -8.60
CA SER A 129 -7.53 -18.13 -7.96
C SER A 129 -6.87 -17.32 -6.83
N SER A 130 -7.58 -16.32 -6.30
CA SER A 130 -7.22 -15.67 -5.03
C SER A 130 -6.87 -16.72 -3.96
N PRO A 131 -5.82 -16.52 -3.14
CA PRO A 131 -5.50 -17.43 -2.05
C PRO A 131 -6.46 -17.32 -0.85
N PHE A 132 -7.41 -16.36 -0.89
CA PHE A 132 -8.33 -16.05 0.18
C PHE A 132 -9.76 -16.51 -0.13
N SER A 133 -10.60 -16.56 0.90
CA SER A 133 -12.02 -16.88 0.76
C SER A 133 -12.79 -15.86 -0.08
N GLY A 134 -12.29 -14.62 -0.15
CA GLY A 134 -12.78 -13.55 -1.01
C GLY A 134 -11.68 -12.55 -1.34
N LYS A 135 -11.81 -11.84 -2.47
CA LYS A 135 -10.82 -10.88 -2.96
C LYS A 135 -10.73 -9.61 -2.10
N ARG A 136 -11.81 -9.25 -1.39
CA ARG A 136 -11.90 -8.02 -0.60
C ARG A 136 -11.09 -8.12 0.69
N GLY A 137 -10.30 -7.08 0.95
CA GLY A 137 -9.39 -6.97 2.08
C GLY A 137 -9.85 -5.94 3.11
N LEU A 138 -9.21 -5.99 4.27
CA LEU A 138 -9.36 -5.01 5.34
C LEU A 138 -7.98 -4.38 5.58
N ALA A 139 -7.72 -3.21 5.02
CA ALA A 139 -6.57 -2.36 5.37
C ALA A 139 -6.90 -1.63 6.68
N TYR A 140 -6.11 -1.78 7.75
CA TYR A 140 -6.48 -1.23 9.06
C TYR A 140 -5.28 -0.74 9.88
N ASN A 141 -5.51 0.19 10.80
CA ASN A 141 -4.58 0.46 11.91
C ASN A 141 -5.13 -0.12 13.23
N ASN A 142 -6.45 -0.05 13.44
CA ASN A 142 -7.14 -0.60 14.60
C ASN A 142 -7.85 -1.92 14.24
N ALA A 143 -7.36 -3.04 14.77
CA ALA A 143 -7.89 -4.37 14.49
C ALA A 143 -9.33 -4.57 14.98
N ALA A 144 -9.76 -3.88 16.04
CA ALA A 144 -11.13 -3.96 16.51
C ALA A 144 -12.11 -3.39 15.47
N LEU A 145 -11.74 -2.30 14.80
CA LEU A 145 -12.54 -1.73 13.72
C LEU A 145 -12.54 -2.65 12.49
N ALA A 146 -11.40 -3.27 12.17
CA ALA A 146 -11.31 -4.27 11.10
C ALA A 146 -12.27 -5.43 11.35
N ASN A 147 -12.35 -5.94 12.58
CA ASN A 147 -13.29 -7.00 12.95
C ASN A 147 -14.75 -6.56 12.73
N ILE A 148 -15.12 -5.33 13.13
CA ILE A 148 -16.48 -4.80 12.94
C ILE A 148 -16.84 -4.69 11.44
N VAL A 149 -15.95 -4.14 10.62
CA VAL A 149 -16.16 -4.05 9.16
C VAL A 149 -16.27 -5.43 8.55
N GLY A 150 -15.34 -6.32 8.90
CA GLY A 150 -15.32 -7.69 8.40
C GLY A 150 -16.60 -8.45 8.76
N ASP A 151 -17.10 -8.31 9.99
CA ASP A 151 -18.33 -8.97 10.46
C ASP A 151 -19.59 -8.45 9.75
N THR A 152 -19.52 -7.22 9.25
CA THR A 152 -20.58 -6.61 8.44
C THR A 152 -20.47 -7.02 6.96
N CYS A 153 -19.30 -7.49 6.51
CA CYS A 153 -19.13 -7.90 5.12
C CYS A 153 -20.07 -9.05 4.77
N LYS A 154 -20.62 -8.99 3.55
CA LYS A 154 -21.31 -10.09 2.92
C LYS A 154 -20.47 -11.36 3.05
N LYS A 155 -21.11 -12.46 3.48
CA LYS A 155 -20.42 -13.72 3.78
C LYS A 155 -19.53 -14.14 2.61
N GLY A 156 -18.23 -14.30 2.88
CA GLY A 156 -17.23 -14.69 1.89
C GLY A 156 -16.66 -13.56 1.03
N ALA A 157 -17.11 -12.31 1.19
CA ALA A 157 -16.54 -11.18 0.45
C ALA A 157 -15.17 -10.75 1.02
N CYS A 158 -15.11 -10.49 2.33
CA CYS A 158 -13.91 -10.06 3.03
C CYS A 158 -13.13 -11.28 3.54
N GLY A 159 -11.96 -11.56 2.95
CA GLY A 159 -11.20 -12.79 3.20
C GLY A 159 -9.83 -12.61 3.85
N TRP A 160 -9.29 -11.38 3.83
CA TRP A 160 -7.94 -11.09 4.27
C TRP A 160 -7.81 -9.68 4.84
N ALA A 161 -6.71 -9.42 5.54
CA ALA A 161 -6.46 -8.12 6.14
C ALA A 161 -4.95 -7.83 6.21
N TYR A 162 -4.59 -6.55 6.25
CA TYR A 162 -3.22 -6.10 6.51
C TYR A 162 -3.22 -4.71 7.16
N ASN A 163 -2.11 -4.35 7.80
CA ASN A 163 -2.01 -3.10 8.58
C ASN A 163 -0.67 -2.37 8.39
N TRP A 164 -0.04 -2.53 7.23
CA TRP A 164 1.32 -2.03 6.95
C TRP A 164 2.41 -2.54 7.90
N GLY A 165 2.08 -3.44 8.82
CA GLY A 165 2.96 -3.98 9.84
C GLY A 165 3.19 -5.48 9.71
N GLN A 166 3.93 -6.03 10.68
CA GLN A 166 4.32 -7.44 10.71
C GLN A 166 3.38 -8.29 11.58
N TYR A 167 2.49 -7.67 12.36
CA TYR A 167 1.68 -8.33 13.37
C TYR A 167 0.19 -7.99 13.22
N PRO A 168 -0.72 -8.95 13.45
CA PRO A 168 -2.15 -8.73 13.26
C PRO A 168 -2.81 -7.87 14.36
N GLY A 169 -2.19 -7.72 15.53
CA GLY A 169 -2.87 -7.19 16.71
C GLY A 169 -4.02 -8.12 17.14
N SER A 170 -5.17 -7.56 17.49
CA SER A 170 -6.38 -8.30 17.90
C SER A 170 -7.31 -8.68 16.75
N LEU A 171 -6.79 -8.79 15.52
CA LEU A 171 -7.59 -9.21 14.36
C LEU A 171 -8.10 -10.64 14.56
N ASP A 172 -9.38 -10.87 14.25
CA ASP A 172 -9.98 -12.20 14.30
C ASP A 172 -9.26 -13.15 13.34
N SER A 173 -8.87 -14.31 13.87
CA SER A 173 -8.16 -15.38 13.15
C SER A 173 -8.89 -15.93 11.92
N LYS A 174 -10.21 -15.66 11.77
CA LYS A 174 -10.96 -16.02 10.55
C LYS A 174 -10.52 -15.25 9.31
N TYR A 175 -9.89 -14.07 9.48
CA TYR A 175 -9.31 -13.31 8.38
C TYR A 175 -7.85 -13.70 8.18
N SER A 176 -7.46 -13.92 6.92
CA SER A 176 -6.05 -14.19 6.60
C SER A 176 -5.23 -12.90 6.74
N PHE A 177 -4.48 -12.74 7.83
CA PHE A 177 -3.56 -11.62 7.98
C PHE A 177 -2.36 -11.77 7.03
N VAL A 178 -1.98 -10.68 6.36
CA VAL A 178 -0.84 -10.62 5.44
C VAL A 178 0.22 -9.67 6.01
N PRO A 179 1.30 -10.22 6.62
CA PRO A 179 2.41 -9.42 7.11
C PRO A 179 3.11 -8.65 5.99
N MET A 180 3.56 -7.44 6.31
CA MET A 180 4.32 -6.59 5.39
C MET A 180 5.70 -6.23 5.96
N LEU A 181 6.74 -6.44 5.15
CA LEU A 181 8.02 -5.76 5.33
C LEU A 181 7.94 -4.38 4.69
N TRP A 182 7.53 -3.39 5.49
CA TRP A 182 7.20 -2.06 5.00
C TRP A 182 8.37 -1.33 4.31
N GLY A 183 9.59 -1.51 4.82
CA GLY A 183 10.84 -0.94 4.31
C GLY A 183 12.02 -1.68 4.96
N GLU A 184 13.27 -1.32 4.66
CA GLU A 184 14.42 -1.82 5.45
C GLU A 184 14.64 -0.93 6.68
N GLN A 185 14.88 0.36 6.44
CA GLN A 185 14.93 1.42 7.43
C GLN A 185 14.08 2.58 6.93
N ALA A 186 13.07 2.99 7.69
CA ALA A 186 12.26 4.14 7.33
C ALA A 186 11.52 4.72 8.54
N ASN A 187 11.27 6.02 8.51
CA ASN A 187 10.62 6.77 9.59
C ASN A 187 11.26 6.53 10.97
N GLY A 188 12.58 6.32 11.01
CA GLY A 188 13.34 6.02 12.23
C GLY A 188 13.23 4.58 12.73
N ASN A 189 12.52 3.70 12.02
CA ASN A 189 12.34 2.29 12.38
C ASN A 189 13.22 1.37 11.51
N ASN A 190 13.74 0.30 12.12
CA ASN A 190 14.40 -0.80 11.39
C ASN A 190 13.45 -2.01 11.30
N PHE A 191 12.64 -2.04 10.25
CA PHE A 191 11.66 -3.10 10.04
C PHE A 191 12.31 -4.46 9.72
N ALA A 192 13.50 -4.46 9.13
CA ALA A 192 14.21 -5.69 8.79
C ALA A 192 14.68 -6.50 10.01
N SER A 193 14.90 -5.82 11.15
CA SER A 193 15.44 -6.45 12.37
C SER A 193 14.60 -7.61 12.91
N THR A 194 13.27 -7.53 12.83
CA THR A 194 12.36 -8.58 13.30
C THR A 194 11.78 -9.43 12.18
N TRP A 195 11.99 -9.05 10.91
CA TRP A 195 11.27 -9.65 9.78
C TRP A 195 11.43 -11.18 9.70
N ALA A 196 12.65 -11.67 9.93
CA ALA A 196 12.93 -13.10 9.78
C ALA A 196 12.11 -13.96 10.74
N SER A 197 11.98 -13.53 12.00
CA SER A 197 11.23 -14.24 13.02
C SER A 197 9.71 -14.05 12.84
N THR A 198 9.26 -12.85 12.49
CA THR A 198 7.83 -12.55 12.33
C THR A 198 7.23 -13.23 11.10
N ALA A 199 7.90 -13.19 9.96
CA ALA A 199 7.45 -13.87 8.75
C ALA A 199 7.38 -15.39 8.97
N SER A 200 8.40 -16.00 9.57
CA SER A 200 8.39 -17.44 9.87
C SER A 200 7.26 -17.83 10.83
N LYS A 201 7.02 -17.02 11.87
CA LYS A 201 5.91 -17.23 12.81
C LYS A 201 4.55 -17.09 12.13
N ALA A 202 4.39 -16.10 11.25
CA ALA A 202 3.15 -15.90 10.50
C ALA A 202 2.87 -17.09 9.55
N ILE A 203 3.87 -17.58 8.83
CA ILE A 203 3.76 -18.77 7.98
C ILE A 203 3.35 -20.00 8.81
N ALA A 204 4.01 -20.23 9.95
CA ALA A 204 3.65 -21.33 10.86
C ALA A 204 2.21 -21.23 11.38
N ASN A 205 1.69 -20.01 11.52
CA ASN A 205 0.30 -19.72 11.90
C ASN A 205 -0.67 -19.68 10.72
N GLY A 206 -0.24 -20.10 9.52
CA GLY A 206 -1.12 -20.28 8.36
C GLY A 206 -1.27 -19.06 7.45
N ALA A 207 -0.41 -18.05 7.56
CA ALA A 207 -0.36 -16.95 6.60
C ALA A 207 -0.27 -17.48 5.16
N LYS A 208 -1.02 -16.86 4.25
CA LYS A 208 -1.09 -17.27 2.84
C LYS A 208 -0.15 -16.48 1.93
N ALA A 209 0.25 -15.29 2.39
CA ALA A 209 1.11 -14.40 1.65
C ALA A 209 1.95 -13.52 2.57
N LEU A 210 3.01 -12.94 2.00
CA LEU A 210 3.81 -11.87 2.60
C LEU A 210 3.95 -10.74 1.57
N MET A 211 3.95 -9.50 2.03
CA MET A 211 4.16 -8.32 1.18
C MET A 211 5.47 -7.63 1.50
N SER A 212 6.08 -7.02 0.49
CA SER A 212 7.25 -6.15 0.64
C SER A 212 6.92 -4.71 0.27
N PHE A 213 7.97 -3.89 0.29
CA PHE A 213 7.99 -2.48 0.66
C PHE A 213 6.81 -1.62 0.20
N ASN A 214 6.37 -0.74 1.10
CA ASN A 214 5.25 0.15 0.87
C ASN A 214 5.68 1.45 0.21
N GLU A 215 5.21 1.68 -1.01
CA GLU A 215 5.51 2.87 -1.81
C GLU A 215 7.01 3.22 -1.83
N PRO A 216 7.90 2.29 -2.22
CA PRO A 216 9.32 2.59 -2.34
C PRO A 216 9.58 3.70 -3.37
N ASP A 217 8.64 3.96 -4.28
CA ASP A 217 8.66 5.05 -5.23
C ASP A 217 8.39 6.44 -4.63
N ILE A 218 7.92 6.52 -3.38
CA ILE A 218 7.54 7.77 -2.72
C ILE A 218 8.54 8.12 -1.62
N ALA A 219 9.10 9.34 -1.70
CA ALA A 219 10.18 9.80 -0.83
C ALA A 219 9.82 9.84 0.66
N SER A 220 8.55 10.07 0.99
CA SER A 220 8.07 10.03 2.37
C SER A 220 7.79 8.61 2.87
N GLN A 221 7.76 7.59 2.02
CA GLN A 221 7.38 6.23 2.40
C GLN A 221 8.62 5.34 2.53
N ALA A 222 8.65 4.14 1.92
CA ALA A 222 9.82 3.28 2.00
C ALA A 222 11.05 3.88 1.30
N ASN A 223 10.83 4.74 0.30
CA ASN A 223 11.86 5.54 -0.39
C ASN A 223 13.11 4.72 -0.79
N MET A 224 12.95 3.87 -1.80
CA MET A 224 13.99 2.95 -2.25
C MET A 224 14.17 3.03 -3.77
N SER A 225 15.42 2.94 -4.22
CA SER A 225 15.67 2.74 -5.64
C SER A 225 15.17 1.35 -6.08
N PRO A 226 14.78 1.16 -7.35
CA PRO A 226 14.41 -0.17 -7.86
C PRO A 226 15.49 -1.23 -7.68
N ALA A 227 16.77 -0.84 -7.80
CA ALA A 227 17.91 -1.73 -7.62
C ALA A 227 18.09 -2.18 -6.17
N ASP A 228 17.95 -1.25 -5.21
CA ASP A 228 18.01 -1.58 -3.79
C ASP A 228 16.82 -2.45 -3.38
N ALA A 229 15.61 -2.11 -3.85
CA ALA A 229 14.42 -2.92 -3.60
C ALA A 229 14.56 -4.33 -4.18
N ALA A 230 15.09 -4.50 -5.39
CA ALA A 230 15.36 -5.81 -5.97
C ALA A 230 16.34 -6.64 -5.12
N ARG A 231 17.46 -6.05 -4.71
CA ARG A 231 18.44 -6.71 -3.83
C ARG A 231 17.81 -7.13 -2.51
N LEU A 232 17.04 -6.24 -1.89
CA LEU A 232 16.44 -6.48 -0.57
C LEU A 232 15.24 -7.43 -0.63
N GLN A 233 14.48 -7.44 -1.72
CA GLN A 233 13.50 -8.49 -2.02
C GLN A 233 14.18 -9.86 -2.07
N GLY A 234 15.31 -9.97 -2.78
CA GLY A 234 16.11 -11.18 -2.85
C GLY A 234 16.67 -11.62 -1.48
N LYS A 235 17.02 -10.66 -0.62
CA LYS A 235 17.53 -10.93 0.74
C LYS A 235 16.44 -11.36 1.72
N TYR A 236 15.33 -10.62 1.78
CA TYR A 236 14.35 -10.74 2.86
C TYR A 236 13.09 -11.52 2.48
N MET A 237 12.75 -11.63 1.19
CA MET A 237 11.52 -12.31 0.76
C MET A 237 11.80 -13.69 0.18
N LYS A 238 12.89 -13.84 -0.60
CA LYS A 238 13.29 -15.11 -1.23
C LYS A 238 13.35 -16.33 -0.28
N PRO A 239 13.76 -16.22 1.01
CA PRO A 239 13.74 -17.36 1.93
C PRO A 239 12.36 -18.02 2.10
N TYR A 240 11.27 -17.29 1.81
CA TYR A 240 9.89 -17.76 1.96
C TYR A 240 9.25 -18.22 0.65
N ALA A 241 9.99 -18.17 -0.46
CA ALA A 241 9.50 -18.56 -1.78
C ALA A 241 9.04 -20.02 -1.77
N GLY A 242 7.85 -20.27 -2.32
CA GLY A 242 7.24 -21.60 -2.36
C GLY A 242 6.60 -22.07 -1.03
N GLN A 243 6.76 -21.33 0.07
CA GLN A 243 6.04 -21.58 1.32
C GLN A 243 4.71 -20.82 1.35
N VAL A 244 4.71 -19.58 0.85
CA VAL A 244 3.58 -18.66 0.76
C VAL A 244 3.72 -17.80 -0.50
N GLN A 245 2.65 -17.11 -0.90
CA GLN A 245 2.75 -16.15 -2.01
C GLN A 245 3.55 -14.90 -1.58
N ILE A 246 4.44 -14.42 -2.44
CA ILE A 246 5.25 -13.23 -2.16
C ILE A 246 4.80 -12.06 -3.04
N GLY A 247 4.42 -10.95 -2.42
CA GLY A 247 4.15 -9.70 -3.13
C GLY A 247 5.45 -9.00 -3.53
N ALA A 248 5.44 -8.41 -4.73
CA ALA A 248 6.38 -7.34 -5.07
C ALA A 248 6.06 -6.07 -4.24
N PRO A 249 6.97 -5.08 -4.19
CA PRO A 249 6.69 -3.82 -3.51
C PRO A 249 5.43 -3.13 -4.04
N SER A 250 4.66 -2.51 -3.16
CA SER A 250 3.45 -1.76 -3.52
C SER A 250 3.81 -0.39 -4.08
N VAL A 251 3.54 -0.13 -5.34
CA VAL A 251 3.82 1.19 -5.96
C VAL A 251 2.59 2.08 -6.01
N SER A 252 2.81 3.40 -6.05
CA SER A 252 1.72 4.36 -6.24
C SER A 252 1.15 4.39 -7.67
N ASN A 253 0.07 5.14 -7.88
CA ASN A 253 -0.42 5.51 -9.22
C ASN A 253 0.21 6.82 -9.76
N SER A 254 1.37 7.23 -9.25
CA SER A 254 2.09 8.42 -9.75
C SER A 254 2.53 8.22 -11.21
N ASN A 255 2.38 9.28 -12.01
CA ASN A 255 2.84 9.35 -13.40
C ASN A 255 4.20 10.09 -13.53
N ILE A 256 4.83 10.45 -12.41
CA ILE A 256 6.15 11.06 -12.41
C ILE A 256 7.18 10.00 -12.83
N PRO A 257 8.09 10.27 -13.79
CA PRO A 257 9.13 9.33 -14.17
C PRO A 257 9.94 8.84 -12.96
N GLY A 258 10.16 7.53 -12.87
CA GLY A 258 10.79 6.91 -11.71
C GLY A 258 9.86 6.68 -10.52
N GLN A 259 8.55 6.95 -10.65
CA GLN A 259 7.53 6.57 -9.68
C GLN A 259 6.46 5.64 -10.30
N GLY A 260 5.59 5.10 -9.45
CA GLY A 260 4.46 4.26 -9.85
C GLY A 260 4.85 3.11 -10.79
N LEU A 261 4.14 2.98 -11.91
CA LEU A 261 4.39 1.90 -12.88
C LEU A 261 5.78 2.01 -13.55
N SER A 262 6.34 3.21 -13.68
CA SER A 262 7.71 3.38 -14.19
C SER A 262 8.75 2.81 -13.22
N TRP A 263 8.53 3.00 -11.92
CA TRP A 263 9.34 2.37 -10.88
C TRP A 263 9.17 0.85 -10.89
N LEU A 264 7.93 0.36 -10.98
CA LEU A 264 7.63 -1.08 -11.01
C LEU A 264 8.32 -1.79 -12.17
N GLN A 265 8.27 -1.21 -13.37
CA GLN A 265 8.96 -1.76 -14.54
C GLN A 265 10.46 -1.86 -14.28
N SER A 266 11.06 -0.79 -13.73
CA SER A 266 12.49 -0.78 -13.39
C SER A 266 12.83 -1.85 -12.34
N PHE A 267 11.98 -2.08 -11.35
CA PHE A 267 12.16 -3.13 -10.35
C PHE A 267 12.12 -4.52 -11.00
N VAL A 268 11.12 -4.78 -11.85
CA VAL A 268 10.97 -6.06 -12.57
C VAL A 268 12.21 -6.34 -13.44
N ASP A 269 12.76 -5.32 -14.09
CA ASP A 269 13.96 -5.41 -14.92
C ASP A 269 15.21 -5.67 -14.08
N GLN A 270 15.35 -4.98 -12.94
CA GLN A 270 16.48 -5.18 -12.02
C GLN A 270 16.43 -6.54 -11.33
N CYS A 271 15.25 -7.10 -11.13
CA CYS A 271 15.11 -8.38 -10.48
C CYS A 271 15.70 -9.54 -11.26
N LYS A 272 15.78 -9.50 -12.60
CA LYS A 272 16.44 -10.49 -13.47
C LYS A 272 16.15 -11.99 -13.16
N GLY A 273 15.05 -12.28 -12.46
CA GLY A 273 14.72 -13.63 -11.96
C GLY A 273 15.31 -13.98 -10.59
N ASP A 274 16.17 -13.15 -10.02
CA ASP A 274 16.82 -13.34 -8.73
C ASP A 274 15.96 -12.91 -7.53
N CYS A 275 14.99 -12.01 -7.75
CA CYS A 275 13.96 -11.68 -6.78
C CYS A 275 12.79 -12.67 -6.86
N SER A 276 12.32 -13.16 -5.72
CA SER A 276 11.07 -13.92 -5.66
C SER A 276 9.87 -12.97 -5.48
N TYR A 277 8.85 -13.15 -6.32
CA TYR A 277 7.52 -12.58 -6.18
C TYR A 277 6.53 -13.41 -7.02
N ASP A 278 5.29 -13.53 -6.56
CA ASP A 278 4.20 -14.28 -7.18
C ASP A 278 3.10 -13.35 -7.70
N PHE A 279 3.03 -12.12 -7.20
CA PHE A 279 2.08 -11.09 -7.62
C PHE A 279 2.72 -9.70 -7.50
N CYS A 280 2.15 -8.71 -8.18
CA CYS A 280 2.55 -7.30 -8.04
C CYS A 280 1.49 -6.49 -7.30
N ASN A 281 1.96 -5.55 -6.47
CA ASN A 281 1.10 -4.72 -5.66
C ASN A 281 1.04 -3.30 -6.21
N VAL A 282 -0.14 -2.71 -6.21
CA VAL A 282 -0.36 -1.34 -6.67
C VAL A 282 -1.35 -0.61 -5.78
N HIS A 283 -1.19 0.71 -5.71
CA HIS A 283 -2.11 1.62 -5.04
C HIS A 283 -2.74 2.57 -6.06
N TRP A 284 -3.97 3.00 -5.79
CA TRP A 284 -4.64 3.98 -6.63
C TRP A 284 -5.42 5.01 -5.81
N TYR A 285 -5.13 6.28 -6.05
CA TYR A 285 -5.87 7.39 -5.48
C TYR A 285 -6.10 8.45 -6.55
N SER A 286 -7.35 8.73 -6.87
CA SER A 286 -7.73 9.76 -7.84
C SER A 286 -9.21 10.14 -7.70
N PRO A 287 -9.67 11.26 -8.28
CA PRO A 287 -11.07 11.64 -8.20
C PRO A 287 -12.01 10.57 -8.78
N VAL A 288 -13.28 10.56 -8.33
CA VAL A 288 -14.31 9.61 -8.82
C VAL A 288 -14.49 9.64 -10.35
N SER A 289 -14.24 10.79 -10.98
CA SER A 289 -14.32 10.97 -12.44
C SER A 289 -13.23 10.23 -13.21
N ALA A 290 -12.14 9.83 -12.55
CA ALA A 290 -11.00 9.15 -13.13
C ALA A 290 -11.06 7.62 -12.95
N MET A 291 -12.24 7.05 -12.65
CA MET A 291 -12.41 5.61 -12.39
C MET A 291 -11.76 4.71 -13.45
N GLU A 292 -11.81 5.06 -14.73
CA GLU A 292 -11.19 4.23 -15.78
C GLU A 292 -9.67 4.09 -15.61
N THR A 293 -9.00 5.12 -15.04
CA THR A 293 -7.57 5.06 -14.76
C THR A 293 -7.21 4.02 -13.70
N LEU A 294 -8.16 3.64 -12.82
CA LEU A 294 -7.96 2.52 -11.88
C LEU A 294 -7.76 1.21 -12.65
N PHE A 295 -8.66 0.93 -13.59
CA PHE A 295 -8.65 -0.31 -14.36
C PHE A 295 -7.48 -0.35 -15.33
N GLU A 296 -7.18 0.76 -15.99
CA GLU A 296 -5.96 0.87 -16.81
C GLU A 296 -4.68 0.65 -15.99
N HIS A 297 -4.64 1.15 -14.76
CA HIS A 297 -3.48 1.01 -13.88
C HIS A 297 -3.27 -0.45 -13.47
N ILE A 298 -4.34 -1.16 -13.08
CA ILE A 298 -4.28 -2.60 -12.74
C ILE A 298 -3.86 -3.42 -13.96
N GLU A 299 -4.42 -3.15 -15.14
CA GLU A 299 -4.08 -3.87 -16.37
C GLU A 299 -2.61 -3.66 -16.76
N LYS A 300 -2.12 -2.42 -16.75
CA LYS A 300 -0.72 -2.12 -17.04
C LYS A 300 0.21 -2.76 -16.00
N ALA A 301 -0.16 -2.76 -14.72
CA ALA A 301 0.59 -3.45 -13.69
C ALA A 301 0.69 -4.96 -13.95
N HIS A 302 -0.41 -5.61 -14.37
CA HIS A 302 -0.43 -7.02 -14.74
C HIS A 302 0.53 -7.33 -15.90
N GLN A 303 0.56 -6.47 -16.92
CA GLN A 303 1.47 -6.58 -18.06
C GLN A 303 2.93 -6.43 -17.63
N ILE A 304 3.25 -5.39 -16.85
CA ILE A 304 4.60 -5.16 -16.30
C ILE A 304 5.03 -6.33 -15.41
N CYS A 305 4.09 -6.90 -14.64
CA CYS A 305 4.31 -8.06 -13.79
C CYS A 305 4.46 -9.38 -14.56
N LYS A 306 4.65 -9.32 -15.89
CA LYS A 306 4.83 -10.49 -16.77
C LYS A 306 3.64 -11.44 -16.75
N GLY A 307 2.43 -10.89 -16.68
CA GLY A 307 1.18 -11.66 -16.63
C GLY A 307 0.91 -12.33 -15.28
N LYS A 308 1.66 -11.99 -14.23
CA LYS A 308 1.35 -12.44 -12.87
C LYS A 308 0.17 -11.66 -12.29
N PRO A 309 -0.54 -12.23 -11.32
CA PRO A 309 -1.64 -11.55 -10.64
C PRO A 309 -1.26 -10.20 -10.04
N VAL A 310 -2.27 -9.34 -9.88
CA VAL A 310 -2.16 -8.03 -9.24
C VAL A 310 -2.97 -8.00 -7.96
N TRP A 311 -2.44 -7.32 -6.95
CA TRP A 311 -3.15 -6.97 -5.72
C TRP A 311 -3.26 -5.45 -5.63
N LEU A 312 -4.50 -4.95 -5.55
CA LEU A 312 -4.79 -3.52 -5.36
C LEU A 312 -4.88 -3.25 -3.85
N THR A 313 -3.73 -3.15 -3.20
CA THR A 313 -3.68 -3.12 -1.72
C THR A 313 -4.23 -1.83 -1.13
N GLU A 314 -4.27 -0.75 -1.91
CA GLU A 314 -4.93 0.49 -1.55
C GLU A 314 -5.69 1.06 -2.74
N PHE A 315 -6.97 1.40 -2.53
CA PHE A 315 -7.65 2.32 -3.42
C PHE A 315 -8.69 3.16 -2.70
N ALA A 316 -8.77 4.44 -3.04
CA ALA A 316 -9.86 5.31 -2.62
C ALA A 316 -10.02 6.49 -3.60
N PRO A 317 -11.25 6.95 -3.85
CA PRO A 317 -11.44 8.22 -4.52
C PRO A 317 -10.99 9.37 -3.60
N ILE A 318 -10.21 10.32 -4.14
CA ILE A 318 -9.80 11.53 -3.39
C ILE A 318 -10.76 12.68 -3.66
N ASN A 319 -10.84 13.62 -2.71
CA ASN A 319 -11.70 14.82 -2.80
C ASN A 319 -13.17 14.46 -3.11
N ALA A 320 -13.65 13.36 -2.54
CA ALA A 320 -14.99 12.84 -2.75
C ALA A 320 -15.78 12.91 -1.45
N SER A 321 -17.02 13.39 -1.50
CA SER A 321 -17.93 13.24 -0.37
C SER A 321 -18.21 11.76 -0.09
N PRO A 322 -18.63 11.38 1.13
CA PRO A 322 -18.99 10.00 1.44
C PRO A 322 -20.04 9.41 0.50
N SER A 323 -21.00 10.20 0.00
CA SER A 323 -21.98 9.74 -0.99
C SER A 323 -21.37 9.48 -2.37
N GLU A 324 -20.41 10.30 -2.80
CA GLU A 324 -19.69 10.09 -4.07
C GLU A 324 -18.78 8.87 -3.98
N ALA A 325 -18.07 8.68 -2.86
CA ALA A 325 -17.25 7.50 -2.62
C ALA A 325 -18.09 6.22 -2.56
N ALA A 326 -19.25 6.26 -1.90
CA ALA A 326 -20.22 5.16 -1.88
C ALA A 326 -20.72 4.80 -3.30
N ALA A 327 -21.10 5.80 -4.11
CA ALA A 327 -21.53 5.60 -5.49
C ALA A 327 -20.39 5.11 -6.42
N PHE A 328 -19.16 5.51 -6.13
CA PHE A 328 -17.97 4.98 -6.79
C PHE A 328 -17.82 3.48 -6.52
N LEU A 329 -17.94 3.05 -5.26
CA LEU A 329 -17.83 1.64 -4.87
C LEU A 329 -18.90 0.74 -5.52
N GLU A 330 -20.14 1.23 -5.64
CA GLU A 330 -21.23 0.52 -6.32
C GLU A 330 -20.89 0.12 -7.76
N LYS A 331 -20.05 0.91 -8.43
CA LYS A 331 -19.60 0.63 -9.81
C LYS A 331 -18.25 -0.08 -9.84
N ALA A 332 -17.32 0.31 -8.96
CA ALA A 332 -15.96 -0.20 -8.98
C ALA A 332 -15.89 -1.66 -8.51
N ILE A 333 -16.56 -2.02 -7.41
CA ILE A 333 -16.45 -3.36 -6.82
C ILE A 333 -16.88 -4.47 -7.79
N PRO A 334 -18.05 -4.42 -8.46
CA PRO A 334 -18.43 -5.46 -9.41
C PRO A 334 -17.42 -5.64 -10.55
N ARG A 335 -16.81 -4.54 -11.01
CA ARG A 335 -15.77 -4.58 -12.04
C ARG A 335 -14.46 -5.17 -11.51
N LEU A 336 -14.04 -4.83 -10.29
CA LEU A 336 -12.87 -5.41 -9.64
C LEU A 336 -13.05 -6.92 -9.43
N GLU A 337 -14.23 -7.36 -8.98
CA GLU A 337 -14.55 -8.78 -8.79
C GLU A 337 -14.44 -9.57 -10.11
N ALA A 338 -14.83 -8.96 -11.23
CA ALA A 338 -14.79 -9.56 -12.56
C ALA A 338 -13.38 -9.67 -13.18
N LEU A 339 -12.34 -9.07 -12.59
CA LEU A 339 -10.97 -9.19 -13.08
C LEU A 339 -10.34 -10.49 -12.58
N ASP A 340 -10.11 -11.46 -13.46
CA ASP A 340 -9.50 -12.75 -13.12
C ASP A 340 -8.06 -12.62 -12.61
N TYR A 341 -7.32 -11.63 -13.11
CA TYR A 341 -5.94 -11.35 -12.70
C TYR A 341 -5.84 -10.43 -11.47
N LEU A 342 -6.95 -9.95 -10.91
CA LEU A 342 -6.98 -9.24 -9.65
C LEU A 342 -7.35 -10.23 -8.53
N HIS A 343 -6.36 -10.62 -7.73
CA HIS A 343 -6.54 -11.66 -6.70
C HIS A 343 -6.94 -11.10 -5.34
N ALA A 344 -6.62 -9.83 -5.08
CA ALA A 344 -6.91 -9.18 -3.83
C ALA A 344 -7.05 -7.67 -4.04
N TYR A 345 -7.95 -7.03 -3.31
CA TYR A 345 -8.05 -5.57 -3.26
C TYR A 345 -8.53 -5.10 -1.89
N SER A 346 -8.11 -3.91 -1.45
CA SER A 346 -8.64 -3.30 -0.22
C SER A 346 -8.93 -1.82 -0.43
N TYR A 347 -10.14 -1.39 -0.04
CA TYR A 347 -10.41 0.04 0.07
C TYR A 347 -9.51 0.64 1.13
N PHE A 348 -9.05 1.85 0.89
CA PHE A 348 -8.29 2.60 1.87
C PHE A 348 -9.24 3.54 2.64
N MET A 349 -9.53 3.29 3.92
CA MET A 349 -9.16 2.13 4.74
C MET A 349 -10.17 1.95 5.87
N VAL A 350 -10.02 0.87 6.66
CA VAL A 350 -10.75 0.71 7.92
C VAL A 350 -10.20 1.67 8.96
N GLY A 351 -11.04 2.63 9.35
CA GLY A 351 -10.81 3.59 10.43
C GLY A 351 -11.93 4.64 10.43
N ALA A 352 -11.85 5.62 11.33
CA ALA A 352 -12.93 6.58 11.60
C ALA A 352 -12.62 8.02 11.13
N GLU A 353 -11.57 8.21 10.34
CA GLU A 353 -11.30 9.51 9.70
C GLU A 353 -12.27 9.77 8.55
N PRO A 354 -12.44 11.04 8.10
CA PRO A 354 -13.51 11.44 7.18
C PRO A 354 -13.65 10.61 5.89
N ASP A 355 -12.54 10.13 5.34
CA ASP A 355 -12.50 9.37 4.07
C ASP A 355 -12.40 7.84 4.25
N GLN A 356 -12.54 7.35 5.50
CA GLN A 356 -12.40 5.94 5.86
C GLN A 356 -13.77 5.24 5.98
N LEU A 357 -13.79 3.97 6.40
CA LEU A 357 -15.02 3.14 6.39
C LEU A 357 -15.92 3.28 7.63
N MET A 358 -15.46 3.92 8.69
CA MET A 358 -16.19 4.05 9.95
C MET A 358 -16.69 5.48 10.18
N SER A 359 -17.85 5.61 10.82
CA SER A 359 -18.35 6.88 11.37
C SER A 359 -18.01 7.04 12.86
N SER A 360 -17.70 5.93 13.54
CA SER A 360 -17.34 5.90 14.95
C SER A 360 -16.57 4.61 15.27
N GLN A 361 -16.18 4.42 16.52
CA GLN A 361 -15.53 3.18 16.97
C GLN A 361 -16.44 1.93 16.90
N THR A 362 -17.73 2.09 16.59
CA THR A 362 -18.72 1.00 16.62
C THR A 362 -19.57 0.88 15.36
N SER A 363 -19.53 1.87 14.47
CA SER A 363 -20.47 1.94 13.33
C SER A 363 -19.77 2.31 12.03
N LEU A 364 -20.11 1.57 10.97
CA LEU A 364 -19.71 1.89 9.59
C LEU A 364 -20.44 3.15 9.12
N ASN A 365 -19.76 3.97 8.30
CA ASN A 365 -20.42 5.05 7.56
C ASN A 365 -21.04 4.52 6.25
N ALA A 366 -21.59 5.41 5.41
CA ALA A 366 -22.21 5.01 4.15
C ALA A 366 -21.24 4.32 3.18
N VAL A 367 -19.97 4.74 3.14
CA VAL A 367 -18.91 4.12 2.33
C VAL A 367 -18.62 2.72 2.86
N GLY A 368 -18.43 2.59 4.18
CA GLY A 368 -18.28 1.31 4.87
C GLY A 368 -19.40 0.33 4.56
N GLN A 369 -20.65 0.77 4.69
CA GLN A 369 -21.81 -0.08 4.42
C GLN A 369 -21.84 -0.57 2.96
N LYS A 370 -21.48 0.28 1.99
CA LYS A 370 -21.37 -0.14 0.58
C LYS A 370 -20.21 -1.09 0.36
N TYR A 371 -19.04 -0.79 0.92
CA TYR A 371 -17.88 -1.67 0.87
C TYR A 371 -18.17 -3.05 1.47
N ALA A 372 -19.01 -3.14 2.50
CA ALA A 372 -19.35 -4.41 3.14
C ALA A 372 -20.45 -5.19 2.39
N SER A 373 -21.44 -4.51 1.80
CA SER A 373 -22.69 -5.15 1.35
C SER A 373 -22.73 -5.66 -0.09
N ILE A 374 -21.93 -5.08 -1.00
CA ILE A 374 -21.85 -5.51 -2.42
C ILE A 374 -21.19 -6.89 -2.50
#